data_AF-A7GZS7-F1
#
_entry.id   AF-A7GZS7-F1
#
_cell.length_a   1.000
_cell.length_b   1.000
_cell.length_c   1.000
_cell.angle_alpha   90.00
_cell.angle_beta   90.00
_cell.angle_gamma   90.00
#
_symmetry.space_group_name_H-M   'P 1'
#
loop_
_entity.id
_entity.type
_entity.pdbx_description
1 polymer ?
#
loop_
_entity_poly.entity_id
_entity_poly.type
_entity_poly.pdbx_seq_one_letter_code
_entity_poly.pdbx_strand_id
1 'polypeptide(L)' 'MNEQNMLQMLNATSDEIFMAIVRGNATCRSCQDDREFISNLRENILSKEQTRIDFEQLSGVMIKIFEKYRAKNLNSILPI' A
#
# COMPACT_ATOMS: atom_id res chain seq x y z
N MET A 1 5.81 8.96 -12.47
CA MET A 1 5.56 7.56 -12.05
C MET A 1 5.28 6.73 -13.30
N ASN A 2 5.75 5.48 -13.41
CA ASN A 2 5.41 4.58 -14.52
C ASN A 2 4.77 3.28 -13.98
N GLU A 3 4.31 2.40 -14.88
CA GLU A 3 3.67 1.13 -14.54
C GLU A 3 4.51 0.28 -13.57
N GLN A 4 5.80 0.09 -13.89
CA GLN A 4 6.69 -0.75 -13.11
C GLN A 4 6.91 -0.19 -11.69
N ASN A 5 7.07 1.13 -11.55
CA ASN A 5 7.19 1.79 -10.26
C ASN A 5 5.89 1.70 -9.45
N MET A 6 4.72 1.76 -10.10
CA MET A 6 3.43 1.56 -9.43
C MET A 6 3.27 0.13 -8.92
N LEU A 7 3.65 -0.87 -9.71
CA LEU A 7 3.64 -2.28 -9.28
C LEU A 7 4.58 -2.52 -8.09
N GLN A 8 5.75 -1.90 -8.08
CA GLN A 8 6.65 -1.94 -6.92
C GLN A 8 6.02 -1.30 -5.68
N MET A 9 5.34 -0.16 -5.83
CA MET A 9 4.64 0.51 -4.73
C MET A 9 3.47 -0.33 -4.18
N LEU A 10 2.72 -1.01 -5.05
CA LEU A 10 1.65 -1.93 -4.66
C LEU A 10 2.20 -3.09 -3.83
N ASN A 11 3.33 -3.66 -4.24
CA ASN A 11 3.99 -4.75 -3.51
C ASN A 11 4.48 -4.26 -2.13
N ALA A 12 5.21 -3.15 -2.07
CA ALA A 12 5.68 -2.58 -0.81
C ALA A 12 4.53 -2.22 0.16
N THR A 13 3.41 -1.73 -0.37
CA THR A 13 2.23 -1.42 0.44
C THR A 13 1.54 -2.69 0.95
N SER A 14 1.48 -3.73 0.13
CA SER A 14 0.96 -5.04 0.55
C SER A 14 1.80 -5.64 1.68
N ASP A 15 3.13 -5.51 1.58
CA ASP A 15 4.07 -5.97 2.60
C ASP A 15 3.89 -5.22 3.93
N GLU A 16 3.72 -3.88 3.91
CA GLU A 16 3.46 -3.14 5.15
C GLU A 16 2.10 -3.46 5.77
N ILE A 17 1.05 -3.68 4.97
CA ILE A 17 -0.24 -4.16 5.50
C ILE A 17 -0.07 -5.51 6.20
N PHE A 18 0.62 -6.44 5.55
CA PHE A 18 0.91 -7.75 6.14
C PHE A 18 1.70 -7.60 7.45
N MET A 19 2.76 -6.79 7.45
CA MET A 19 3.57 -6.54 8.63
C MET A 19 2.78 -5.84 9.74
N ALA A 20 1.85 -4.93 9.43
CA ALA A 20 0.97 -4.31 10.41
C ALA A 20 0.06 -5.34 11.09
N ILE A 21 -0.43 -6.35 10.35
CA ILE A 21 -1.20 -7.46 10.91
C ILE A 21 -0.30 -8.32 11.82
N VAL A 22 0.89 -8.70 11.35
CA VAL A 22 1.86 -9.51 12.13
C VAL A 22 2.26 -8.81 13.43
N ARG A 23 2.42 -7.48 13.40
CA ARG A 23 2.72 -6.65 14.58
C ARG A 23 1.53 -6.46 15.54
N GLY A 24 0.31 -6.88 15.15
CA GLY A 24 -0.91 -6.68 15.91
C GLY A 24 -1.49 -5.26 15.82
N ASN A 25 -0.99 -4.42 14.91
CA ASN A 25 -1.45 -3.04 14.70
C ASN A 25 -2.67 -2.95 13.78
N ALA A 26 -2.97 -4.01 13.03
CA ALA A 26 -4.11 -4.10 12.15
C ALA A 26 -4.73 -5.51 12.21
N THR A 27 -6.01 -5.61 11.83
CA THR A 27 -6.69 -6.88 11.63
C THR A 27 -7.00 -7.07 10.15
N CYS A 28 -7.24 -8.32 9.71
CA CYS A 28 -7.68 -8.60 8.35
C CYS A 28 -8.94 -7.79 7.96
N ARG A 29 -9.84 -7.55 8.92
CA ARG A 29 -11.07 -6.78 8.71
C ARG A 29 -10.79 -5.28 8.56
N SER A 30 -9.91 -4.72 9.38
CA SER A 30 -9.60 -3.28 9.34
C SER A 30 -8.81 -2.86 8.09
N CYS A 31 -8.14 -3.80 7.42
CA CYS A 31 -7.40 -3.54 6.19
C CYS A 31 -8.12 -4.04 4.92
N GLN A 32 -9.37 -4.50 5.02
CA GLN A 32 -10.08 -5.12 3.90
C GLN A 32 -10.17 -4.18 2.69
N ASP A 33 -10.68 -2.97 2.89
CA ASP A 33 -10.90 -1.99 1.81
C ASP A 33 -9.58 -1.59 1.13
N ASP A 34 -8.50 -1.40 1.90
CA ASP A 34 -7.19 -1.05 1.35
C ASP A 34 -6.60 -2.22 0.54
N ARG A 35 -6.80 -3.47 0.98
CA ARG A 35 -6.35 -4.66 0.24
C ARG A 35 -7.15 -4.87 -1.04
N GLU A 36 -8.46 -4.63 -0.99
CA GLU A 36 -9.34 -4.72 -2.17
C GLU A 36 -8.96 -3.66 -3.20
N PHE A 37 -8.74 -2.42 -2.77
CA PHE A 37 -8.25 -1.34 -3.63
C PHE A 37 -6.92 -1.72 -4.33
N ILE A 38 -5.95 -2.24 -3.57
CA ILE A 38 -4.66 -2.67 -4.11
C ILE A 38 -4.83 -3.81 -5.12
N SER A 39 -5.69 -4.78 -4.85
CA SER A 39 -5.96 -5.91 -5.76
C SER A 39 -6.57 -5.42 -7.07
N ASN A 40 -7.62 -4.61 -6.99
CA ASN A 40 -8.30 -4.05 -8.15
C ASN A 40 -7.36 -3.18 -9.00
N LEU A 41 -6.51 -2.37 -8.35
CA LEU A 41 -5.53 -1.56 -9.07
C LEU A 41 -4.46 -2.42 -9.75
N ARG A 42 -3.99 -3.49 -9.09
CA ARG A 42 -3.04 -4.43 -9.70
C ARG A 42 -3.66 -5.12 -10.92
N GLU A 43 -4.90 -5.59 -10.81
CA GLU A 43 -5.62 -6.21 -11.92
C GLU A 43 -5.80 -5.25 -13.09
N ASN A 44 -6.20 -4.00 -12.83
CA ASN A 44 -6.33 -2.95 -13.86
C ASN A 44 -5.01 -2.65 -14.58
N ILE A 45 -3.89 -2.66 -13.86
CA ILE A 45 -2.57 -2.46 -14.47
C ILE A 45 -2.20 -3.66 -15.36
N LEU A 46 -2.42 -4.88 -14.88
CA LEU A 46 -2.03 -6.11 -15.59
C LEU A 46 -2.94 -6.47 -16.76
N SER A 47 -4.22 -6.09 -16.71
CA SER A 47 -5.20 -6.39 -17.77
C SER A 47 -4.87 -5.67 -19.07
N LYS A 48 -4.07 -4.59 -19.03
CA LYS A 48 -3.75 -3.72 -20.17
C LYS A 48 -4.99 -3.21 -20.92
N GLU A 49 -6.16 -3.28 -20.29
CA GLU A 49 -7.36 -2.67 -20.84
C GLU A 49 -7.12 -1.16 -20.95
N GLN A 50 -7.49 -0.58 -22.10
CA GLN A 50 -7.13 0.76 -22.61
C GLN A 50 -7.59 1.95 -21.74
N THR A 51 -7.86 1.73 -20.46
CA THR A 51 -8.09 2.79 -19.50
C THR A 51 -6.77 3.51 -19.25
N ARG A 52 -6.71 4.79 -19.63
CA ARG A 52 -5.55 5.64 -19.35
C ARG A 52 -5.42 5.79 -17.84
N ILE A 53 -4.53 4.99 -17.23
CA ILE A 53 -4.28 5.02 -15.79
C ILE A 53 -3.49 6.30 -15.45
N ASP A 54 -4.05 7.16 -14.62
CA ASP A 54 -3.35 8.30 -14.05
C ASP A 54 -2.49 7.86 -12.86
N PHE A 55 -1.26 7.45 -13.16
CA PHE A 55 -0.31 7.03 -12.13
C PHE A 55 0.10 8.16 -11.17
N GLU A 56 -0.05 9.42 -11.55
CA GLU A 56 0.31 10.55 -10.68
C GLU A 56 -0.74 10.70 -9.59
N GLN A 57 -2.02 10.73 -9.94
CA GLN A 57 -3.12 10.76 -8.97
C GLN A 57 -3.09 9.53 -8.05
N LEU A 58 -2.88 8.34 -8.62
CA LEU A 58 -2.85 7.09 -7.87
C LEU A 58 -1.67 7.01 -6.90
N SER A 59 -0.52 7.62 -7.23
CA SER A 59 0.65 7.62 -6.34
C SER A 59 0.34 8.29 -5.00
N GLY A 60 -0.47 9.35 -4.99
CA GLY A 60 -0.87 10.03 -3.75
C GLY A 60 -1.76 9.16 -2.85
N VAL A 61 -2.63 8.35 -3.44
CA VAL A 61 -3.46 7.39 -2.70
C VAL A 61 -2.59 6.28 -2.12
N MET A 62 -1.71 5.70 -2.94
CA MET A 62 -0.82 4.62 -2.52
C MET A 62 0.11 5.04 -1.37
N ILE A 63 0.69 6.24 -1.43
CA ILE A 63 1.53 6.77 -0.34
C ILE A 63 0.75 6.88 0.97
N LYS A 64 -0.52 7.33 0.93
CA LYS A 64 -1.36 7.43 2.13
C LYS A 64 -1.65 6.08 2.74
N ILE A 65 -1.94 5.07 1.92
CA ILE A 65 -2.16 3.69 2.38
C ILE A 65 -0.86 3.14 2.99
N PHE A 66 0.27 3.32 2.31
CA PHE A 66 1.57 2.88 2.83
C PHE A 66 1.87 3.48 4.21
N GLU A 67 1.78 4.81 4.34
CA GLU A 67 2.06 5.50 5.60
C GLU A 67 1.05 5.17 6.73
N LYS A 68 -0.18 4.76 6.38
CA LYS A 68 -1.18 4.28 7.37
C LYS A 68 -0.70 3.01 8.08
N TYR A 69 -0.01 2.10 7.38
CA TYR A 69 0.41 0.80 7.90
C TYR A 69 1.88 0.73 8.29
N ARG A 70 2.69 1.64 7.75
CA ARG A 70 4.10 1.76 8.10
C ARG A 70 4.24 1.95 9.60
N ALA A 71 5.02 1.06 10.23
CA ALA A 71 5.38 1.26 11.63
C ALA A 71 6.15 2.58 11.76
N LYS A 72 5.65 3.51 12.59
CA LYS A 72 6.47 4.65 13.03
C LYS A 72 7.61 4.05 13.86
N ASN A 73 8.84 4.25 13.42
CA ASN A 73 10.01 3.74 14.14
C ASN A 73 9.90 4.07 15.63
N LEU A 74 9.87 3.01 16.45
CA LEU A 74 9.91 3.03 17.90
C LEU A 74 11.32 3.39 18.43
N ASN A 75 12.01 4.32 17.77
CA ASN A 75 13.24 4.94 18.30
C ASN A 75 12.94 6.03 19.36
N SER A 76 11.72 6.07 19.90
CA SER A 76 11.34 6.93 21.03
C SER A 76 11.22 6.18 22.36
N ILE A 77 11.67 4.92 22.45
CA ILE A 77 11.74 4.16 23.72
C ILE A 77 13.16 3.66 23.94
N LEU A 78 14.10 4.58 24.06
CA LEU A 78 15.27 4.40 24.93
C LEU A 78 15.45 5.73 25.68
N PRO A 79 15.40 5.73 27.02
CA PRO A 79 15.67 6.94 27.78
C PRO A 79 17.15 7.30 27.62
N ILE A 80 17.42 8.58 27.32
CA ILE A 80 18.74 9.19 27.52
C ILE A 80 19.00 9.26 29.03
#